data_AF-A0A516NMY5-F1
#
_entry.id   AF-A0A516NMY5-F1
#
_cell.length_a   1.000
_cell.length_b   1.000
_cell.length_c   1.000
_cell.angle_alpha   90.00
_cell.angle_beta   90.00
_cell.angle_gamma   90.00
#
_symmetry.space_group_name_H-M   'P 1'
#
loop_
_entity.id
_entity.type
_entity.pdbx_description
1 polymer ?
#
loop_
_entity_poly.entity_id
_entity_poly.type
_entity_poly.pdbx_seq_one_letter_code
_entity_poly.pdbx_strand_id
1 'polypeptide(L)'
;MAEELDDIGRETAAMMRQMLQLATLVALRTRERGQKEAEARVKMTEARQKEARERQLREAADSKAKDPRNVELARMIEKPPLDKGVSLEKDRFAAQAEATRMAATQAAMSKPLVRYDSVERRAALAQHLTRMGIAPELAAVRMLLEVGQAQSAADAVRARQEEAAAVQRRAREQEARGLQRVRS
;
A
#
# COMPACT_ATOMS: atom_id res chain seq x y z
N MET A 1 67.95 -43.35 14.56
CA MET A 1 67.91 -41.97 15.09
C MET A 1 67.41 -40.94 14.07
N ALA A 2 68.00 -40.80 12.86
CA ALA A 2 67.50 -39.81 11.88
C ALA A 2 66.17 -40.22 11.21
N GLU A 3 66.01 -41.49 10.84
CA GLU A 3 64.78 -42.01 10.22
C GLU A 3 63.57 -41.97 11.17
N GLU A 4 63.77 -42.25 12.46
CA GLU A 4 62.70 -42.21 13.48
C GLU A 4 62.15 -40.78 13.70
N LEU A 5 62.98 -39.75 13.53
CA LEU A 5 62.56 -38.35 13.65
C LEU A 5 61.71 -37.92 12.45
N ASP A 6 62.02 -38.40 11.25
CA ASP A 6 61.25 -38.11 10.03
C ASP A 6 59.88 -38.81 10.04
N ASP A 7 59.79 -40.02 10.60
CA ASP A 7 58.52 -40.74 10.73
C ASP A 7 57.58 -40.09 11.74
N ILE A 8 58.10 -39.62 12.89
CA ILE A 8 57.33 -38.83 13.86
C ILE A 8 56.80 -37.53 13.22
N GLY A 9 57.61 -36.87 12.39
CA GLY A 9 57.21 -35.69 11.62
C GLY A 9 56.08 -35.96 10.63
N ARG A 10 56.11 -37.12 9.96
CA ARG A 10 55.05 -37.55 9.03
C ARG A 10 53.76 -37.91 9.75
N GLU A 11 53.83 -38.62 10.87
CA GLU A 11 52.68 -38.99 11.69
C GLU A 11 52.00 -37.76 12.31
N THR A 12 52.78 -36.83 12.86
CA THR A 12 52.24 -35.57 13.41
C THR A 12 51.59 -34.71 12.34
N ALA A 13 52.17 -34.62 11.13
CA ALA A 13 51.54 -33.95 10.00
C ALA A 13 50.28 -34.66 9.49
N ALA A 14 50.23 -35.99 9.53
CA ALA A 14 49.01 -36.75 9.21
C ALA A 14 47.90 -36.50 10.25
N MET A 15 48.24 -36.51 11.54
CA MET A 15 47.32 -36.23 12.63
C MET A 15 46.77 -34.80 12.56
N MET A 16 47.63 -33.79 12.29
CA MET A 16 47.18 -32.41 12.10
C MET A 16 46.23 -32.26 10.91
N ARG A 17 46.47 -32.96 9.79
CA ARG A 17 45.56 -32.97 8.64
C ARG A 17 44.20 -33.57 8.98
N GLN A 18 44.18 -34.68 9.73
CA GLN A 18 42.93 -35.31 10.19
C GLN A 18 42.16 -34.39 11.15
N MET A 19 42.86 -33.73 12.08
CA MET A 19 42.24 -32.77 13.00
C MET A 19 41.64 -31.57 12.27
N LEU A 20 42.33 -31.05 11.25
CA LEU A 20 41.80 -29.99 10.38
C LEU A 20 40.56 -30.44 9.60
N GLN A 21 40.54 -31.67 9.07
CA GLN A 21 39.37 -32.24 8.39
C GLN A 21 38.17 -32.43 9.33
N LEU A 22 38.41 -32.86 10.56
CA LEU A 22 37.36 -32.96 11.58
C LEU A 22 36.83 -31.57 11.97
N ALA A 23 37.72 -30.59 12.16
CA ALA A 23 37.34 -29.23 12.49
C ALA A 23 36.49 -28.58 11.38
N THR A 24 36.85 -28.78 10.10
CA THR A 24 36.04 -28.28 8.98
C THR A 24 34.69 -28.95 8.92
N LEU A 25 34.61 -30.27 9.14
CA LEU A 25 33.34 -31.00 9.17
C LEU A 25 32.42 -30.52 10.31
N VAL A 26 32.98 -30.26 11.50
CA VAL A 26 32.23 -29.69 12.63
C VAL A 26 31.76 -28.27 12.32
N ALA A 27 32.60 -27.43 11.69
CA ALA A 27 32.23 -26.09 11.27
C ALA A 27 31.08 -26.10 10.24
N LEU A 28 31.13 -27.01 9.26
CA LEU A 28 30.04 -27.16 8.29
C LEU A 28 28.75 -27.63 8.96
N ARG A 29 28.82 -28.64 9.84
CA ARG A 29 27.65 -29.18 10.53
C ARG A 29 27.00 -28.16 11.48
N THR A 30 27.79 -27.33 12.14
CA THR A 30 27.28 -26.25 13.02
C THR A 30 26.62 -25.14 12.20
N ARG A 31 27.21 -24.76 11.06
CA ARG A 31 26.61 -23.82 10.11
C ARG A 31 25.28 -24.34 9.57
N GLU A 32 25.21 -25.60 9.13
CA GLU A 32 23.97 -26.20 8.62
C GLU A 32 22.86 -26.25 9.67
N ARG A 33 23.19 -26.57 10.93
CA ARG A 33 22.21 -26.52 12.03
C ARG A 33 21.72 -25.10 12.27
N GLY A 34 22.62 -24.13 12.31
CA GLY A 34 22.26 -22.71 12.47
C GLY A 34 21.38 -22.20 11.33
N GLN A 35 21.65 -22.60 10.09
CA GLN A 35 20.83 -22.26 8.92
C GLN A 35 19.42 -22.86 9.03
N LYS A 36 19.30 -24.15 9.36
CA LYS A 36 17.99 -24.82 9.52
C LYS A 36 17.16 -24.18 10.64
N GLU A 37 17.78 -23.82 11.76
CA GLU A 37 17.08 -23.14 12.85
C GLU A 37 16.63 -21.73 12.45
N ALA A 38 17.46 -21.00 11.70
CA ALA A 38 17.09 -19.68 11.18
C ALA A 38 15.92 -19.79 10.19
N GLU A 39 15.97 -20.73 9.24
CA GLU A 39 14.89 -20.99 8.29
C GLU A 39 13.58 -21.40 9.00
N ALA A 40 13.67 -22.23 10.04
CA ALA A 40 12.51 -22.61 10.85
C ALA A 40 11.88 -21.40 11.57
N ARG A 41 12.71 -20.51 12.13
CA ARG A 41 12.23 -19.27 12.76
C ARG A 41 11.57 -18.35 11.75
N VAL A 42 12.18 -18.15 10.58
CA VAL A 42 11.60 -17.35 9.49
C VAL A 42 10.24 -17.92 9.09
N LYS A 43 10.15 -19.23 8.83
CA LYS A 43 8.89 -19.90 8.48
C LYS A 43 7.80 -19.72 9.55
N MET A 44 8.17 -19.81 10.83
CA MET A 44 7.23 -19.58 11.93
C MET A 44 6.75 -18.13 11.98
N THR A 45 7.64 -17.16 11.75
CA THR A 45 7.26 -15.74 11.71
C THR A 45 6.39 -15.42 10.50
N GLU A 46 6.69 -15.98 9.33
CA GLU A 46 5.89 -15.83 8.11
C GLU A 46 4.49 -16.43 8.29
N ALA A 47 4.38 -17.63 8.87
CA ALA A 47 3.11 -18.26 9.18
C ALA A 47 2.27 -17.39 10.13
N ARG A 48 2.87 -16.89 11.22
CA ARG A 48 2.20 -15.98 12.16
C ARG A 48 1.75 -14.67 11.51
N GLN A 49 2.58 -14.08 10.64
CA GLN A 49 2.22 -12.87 9.91
C GLN A 49 1.07 -13.11 8.93
N LYS A 50 1.08 -14.26 8.25
CA LYS A 50 0.00 -14.64 7.33
C LYS A 50 -1.32 -14.82 8.07
N GLU A 51 -1.32 -15.55 9.18
CA GLU A 51 -2.52 -15.74 10.01
C GLU A 51 -3.04 -14.41 10.57
N ALA A 52 -2.16 -13.52 11.02
CA ALA A 52 -2.55 -12.20 11.50
C ALA A 52 -3.21 -11.35 10.40
N ARG A 53 -2.63 -11.35 9.19
CA ARG A 53 -3.22 -10.66 8.03
C ARG A 53 -4.58 -11.25 7.64
N GLU A 54 -4.71 -12.58 7.66
CA GLU A 54 -5.97 -13.24 7.33
C GLU A 54 -7.06 -12.90 8.36
N ARG A 55 -6.74 -12.90 9.65
CA ARG A 55 -7.68 -12.45 10.70
C ARG A 55 -8.10 -11.00 10.52
N GLN A 56 -7.14 -10.10 10.25
CA GLN A 56 -7.45 -8.70 9.97
C GLN A 56 -8.36 -8.52 8.76
N LEU A 57 -8.15 -9.31 7.69
CA LEU A 57 -9.02 -9.27 6.51
C LEU A 57 -10.43 -9.78 6.82
N ARG A 58 -10.56 -10.84 7.62
CA ARG A 58 -11.87 -11.34 8.07
C ARG A 58 -12.58 -10.32 8.97
N GLU A 59 -11.90 -9.77 9.96
CA GLU A 59 -12.44 -8.74 10.85
C GLU A 59 -12.88 -7.48 10.07
N ALA A 60 -12.09 -7.06 9.08
CA ALA A 60 -12.43 -5.94 8.21
C ALA A 60 -13.60 -6.25 7.27
N ALA A 61 -13.74 -7.50 6.81
CA ALA A 61 -14.89 -7.94 6.03
C ALA A 61 -16.15 -7.96 6.89
N ASP A 62 -16.06 -8.50 8.11
CA ASP A 62 -17.16 -8.54 9.07
C ASP A 62 -17.60 -7.13 9.51
N SER A 63 -16.64 -6.22 9.71
CA SER A 63 -16.95 -4.83 10.05
C SER A 63 -17.65 -4.11 8.89
N LYS A 64 -17.20 -4.36 7.65
CA LYS A 64 -17.86 -3.81 6.45
C LYS A 64 -19.26 -4.41 6.25
N ALA A 65 -19.45 -5.69 6.52
CA ALA A 65 -20.75 -6.35 6.42
C ALA A 65 -21.74 -5.82 7.47
N LYS A 66 -21.26 -5.47 8.66
CA LYS A 66 -22.07 -4.90 9.76
C LYS A 66 -22.27 -3.38 9.65
N ASP A 67 -21.67 -2.71 8.68
CA ASP A 67 -21.86 -1.28 8.48
C ASP A 67 -23.35 -1.00 8.14
N PRO A 68 -24.05 -0.15 8.91
CA PRO A 68 -25.46 0.15 8.67
C PRO A 68 -25.75 0.58 7.23
N ARG A 69 -24.81 1.30 6.59
CA ARG A 69 -24.96 1.74 5.21
C ARG A 69 -24.95 0.56 4.23
N ASN A 70 -24.09 -0.43 4.45
CA ASN A 70 -24.01 -1.62 3.59
C ASN A 70 -25.21 -2.56 3.82
N VAL A 71 -25.70 -2.64 5.07
CA VAL A 71 -26.92 -3.38 5.41
C VAL A 71 -28.14 -2.75 4.73
N GLU A 72 -28.25 -1.42 4.72
CA GLU A 72 -29.31 -0.72 4.01
C GLU A 72 -29.23 -0.91 2.50
N LEU A 73 -28.03 -0.83 1.92
CA LEU A 73 -27.80 -1.11 0.51
C LEU A 73 -28.20 -2.56 0.14
N ALA A 74 -27.82 -3.54 0.96
CA ALA A 74 -28.21 -4.93 0.76
C ALA A 74 -29.74 -5.09 0.77
N ARG A 75 -30.44 -4.42 1.71
CA ARG A 75 -31.91 -4.39 1.77
C ARG A 75 -32.55 -3.70 0.57
N MET A 76 -31.91 -2.68 -0.02
CA MET A 76 -32.40 -2.02 -1.23
C MET A 76 -32.26 -2.90 -2.47
N ILE A 77 -31.19 -3.70 -2.55
CA ILE A 77 -30.94 -4.64 -3.64
C ILE A 77 -31.86 -5.87 -3.54
N GLU A 78 -32.11 -6.36 -2.31
CA GLU A 78 -32.98 -7.52 -2.05
C GLU A 78 -34.46 -7.20 -2.27
N LYS A 79 -34.86 -5.93 -2.12
CA LYS A 79 -36.20 -5.51 -2.53
C LYS A 79 -36.31 -5.69 -4.05
N PRO A 80 -37.22 -6.56 -4.55
CA PRO A 80 -37.42 -6.69 -5.98
C PRO A 80 -37.76 -5.30 -6.54
N PRO A 81 -37.20 -4.92 -7.70
CA PRO A 81 -37.54 -3.66 -8.32
C PRO A 81 -39.06 -3.66 -8.49
N LEU A 82 -39.72 -2.67 -7.89
CA LEU A 82 -41.17 -2.52 -7.99
C LEU A 82 -41.55 -2.62 -9.47
N ASP A 83 -42.36 -3.63 -9.80
CA ASP A 83 -42.98 -3.85 -11.11
C ASP A 83 -43.89 -2.66 -11.44
N LYS A 84 -43.28 -1.55 -11.86
CA LYS A 84 -43.92 -0.46 -12.59
C LYS A 84 -42.90 0.01 -13.60
N GLY A 85 -43.09 -0.46 -14.83
CA GLY A 85 -42.18 -0.29 -15.96
C GLY A 85 -41.53 1.09 -16.00
N VAL A 86 -40.22 1.12 -15.76
CA VAL A 86 -39.39 2.28 -16.01
C VAL A 86 -39.08 2.27 -17.50
N SER A 87 -39.85 3.06 -18.26
CA SER A 87 -39.59 3.30 -19.68
C SER A 87 -38.16 3.82 -19.86
N LEU A 88 -37.33 3.01 -20.52
CA LEU A 88 -35.89 3.23 -20.80
C LEU A 88 -35.59 4.52 -21.60
N GLU A 89 -36.60 5.24 -22.06
CA GLU A 89 -36.44 6.53 -22.75
C GLU A 89 -36.08 7.68 -21.79
N LYS A 90 -36.51 7.62 -20.53
CA LYS A 90 -36.11 8.60 -19.49
C LYS A 90 -34.69 8.36 -18.98
N ASP A 91 -34.16 7.15 -19.15
CA ASP A 91 -32.85 6.75 -18.63
C ASP A 91 -31.67 7.29 -19.45
N ARG A 92 -31.87 7.65 -20.73
CA ARG A 92 -30.85 8.40 -21.49
C ARG A 92 -30.61 9.79 -20.90
N PHE A 93 -31.67 10.46 -20.47
CA PHE A 93 -31.55 11.76 -19.79
C PHE A 93 -31.03 11.60 -18.35
N ALA A 94 -31.39 10.52 -17.65
CA ALA A 94 -30.85 10.23 -16.33
C ALA A 94 -29.35 9.89 -16.37
N ALA A 95 -28.92 9.04 -17.30
CA ALA A 95 -27.51 8.71 -17.51
C ALA A 95 -26.69 9.93 -17.94
N GLN A 96 -27.26 10.80 -18.78
CA GLN A 96 -26.60 12.05 -19.17
C GLN A 96 -26.58 13.06 -18.01
N ALA A 97 -27.62 13.15 -17.19
CA ALA A 97 -27.67 13.98 -15.98
C ALA A 97 -26.78 13.43 -14.85
N GLU A 98 -26.58 12.12 -14.77
CA GLU A 98 -25.68 11.46 -13.84
C GLU A 98 -24.23 11.63 -14.28
N ALA A 99 -23.92 11.47 -15.57
CA ALA A 99 -22.63 11.83 -16.14
C ALA A 99 -22.30 13.31 -15.94
N THR A 100 -23.29 14.20 -16.07
CA THR A 100 -23.12 15.63 -15.80
C THR A 100 -22.89 15.91 -14.30
N ARG A 101 -23.57 15.17 -13.40
CA ARG A 101 -23.34 15.27 -11.95
C ARG A 101 -21.98 14.71 -11.53
N MET A 102 -21.52 13.62 -12.14
CA MET A 102 -20.18 13.06 -11.92
C MET A 102 -19.08 13.99 -12.46
N ALA A 103 -19.31 14.61 -13.61
CA ALA A 103 -18.40 15.64 -14.15
C ALA A 103 -18.39 16.90 -13.25
N ALA A 104 -19.55 17.29 -12.70
CA ALA A 104 -19.65 18.42 -11.78
C ALA A 104 -19.00 18.15 -10.41
N THR A 105 -19.08 16.93 -9.88
CA THR A 105 -18.37 16.55 -8.65
C THR A 105 -16.87 16.43 -8.87
N GLN A 106 -16.40 15.88 -10.00
CA GLN A 106 -14.98 15.90 -10.36
C GLN A 106 -14.46 17.34 -10.57
N ALA A 107 -15.25 18.22 -11.20
CA ALA A 107 -14.92 19.63 -11.34
C ALA A 107 -14.96 20.40 -10.00
N ALA A 108 -15.74 19.95 -9.03
CA ALA A 108 -15.75 20.50 -7.67
C ALA A 108 -14.55 20.03 -6.83
N MET A 109 -13.98 18.85 -7.13
CA MET A 109 -12.75 18.37 -6.51
C MET A 109 -11.48 18.98 -7.13
N SER A 110 -11.53 19.38 -8.41
CA SER A 110 -10.38 19.98 -9.12
C SER A 110 -10.34 21.51 -9.07
N LYS A 111 -11.43 22.18 -8.65
CA LYS A 111 -11.35 23.59 -8.28
C LYS A 111 -10.55 23.67 -6.98
N PRO A 112 -9.48 24.49 -6.90
CA PRO A 112 -8.91 24.83 -5.61
C PRO A 112 -10.04 25.49 -4.84
N LEU A 113 -10.65 24.75 -3.91
CA LEU A 113 -11.56 25.36 -2.96
C LEU A 113 -10.74 26.51 -2.38
N VAL A 114 -11.21 27.73 -2.58
CA VAL A 114 -10.81 28.86 -1.77
C VAL A 114 -11.30 28.50 -0.36
N ARG A 115 -10.52 27.68 0.32
CA ARG A 115 -10.87 27.08 1.60
C ARG A 115 -10.72 28.19 2.61
N TYR A 116 -11.85 28.64 3.13
CA TYR A 116 -11.90 29.67 4.14
C TYR A 116 -11.03 29.26 5.33
N ASP A 117 -9.94 29.99 5.54
CA ASP A 117 -9.04 29.84 6.67
C ASP A 117 -9.29 31.01 7.62
N SER A 118 -10.17 30.79 8.61
CA SER A 118 -10.41 31.75 9.69
C SER A 118 -9.54 31.42 10.90
N VAL A 119 -9.17 32.46 11.66
CA VAL A 119 -8.41 32.30 12.92
C VAL A 119 -9.18 31.44 13.92
N GLU A 120 -10.51 31.58 13.97
CA GLU A 120 -11.40 30.76 14.78
C GLU A 120 -11.32 29.27 14.43
N ARG A 121 -11.23 28.96 13.13
CA ARG A 121 -11.08 27.57 12.65
C ARG A 121 -9.74 26.98 13.08
N ARG A 122 -8.65 27.73 12.97
CA ARG A 122 -7.33 27.26 13.45
C ARG A 122 -7.31 27.02 14.95
N ALA A 123 -7.93 27.90 15.73
CA ALA A 123 -8.04 27.74 17.18
C ALA A 123 -8.89 26.52 17.57
N ALA A 124 -10.03 26.31 16.93
CA ALA A 124 -10.89 25.14 17.17
C ALA A 124 -10.17 23.83 16.83
N LEU A 125 -9.42 23.79 15.73
CA LEU A 125 -8.63 22.62 15.35
C LEU A 125 -7.50 22.35 16.35
N ALA A 126 -6.75 23.37 16.76
CA ALA A 126 -5.70 23.22 17.76
C ALA A 126 -6.24 22.69 19.10
N GLN A 127 -7.38 23.21 19.56
CA GLN A 127 -8.04 22.72 20.78
C GLN A 127 -8.50 21.26 20.63
N HIS A 128 -9.07 20.90 19.48
CA HIS A 128 -9.50 19.53 19.21
C HIS A 128 -8.32 18.55 19.19
N LEU A 129 -7.22 18.89 18.51
CA LEU A 129 -6.02 18.06 18.45
C LEU A 129 -5.36 17.89 19.83
N THR A 130 -5.40 18.93 20.66
CA THR A 130 -4.95 18.88 22.06
C THR A 130 -5.82 17.94 22.90
N ARG A 131 -7.15 18.00 22.75
CA ARG A 131 -8.08 17.06 23.43
C ARG A 131 -7.87 15.61 23.03
N MET A 132 -7.44 15.37 21.78
CA MET A 132 -7.11 14.03 21.29
C MET A 132 -5.73 13.53 21.75
N GLY A 133 -4.96 14.33 22.49
CA GLY A 133 -3.63 13.94 22.98
C GLY A 133 -2.58 13.82 21.87
N ILE A 134 -2.77 14.52 20.75
CA ILE A 134 -1.82 14.50 19.62
C ILE A 134 -0.62 15.37 19.97
N ALA A 135 0.59 14.85 19.77
CA ALA A 135 1.84 15.59 19.99
C ALA A 135 1.87 16.88 19.15
N PRO A 136 2.43 17.99 19.66
CA PRO A 136 2.37 19.31 19.02
C PRO A 136 2.96 19.32 17.60
N GLU A 137 4.03 18.55 17.38
CA GLU A 137 4.67 18.39 16.07
C GLU A 137 3.72 17.77 15.02
N LEU A 138 2.94 16.76 15.42
CA LEU A 138 1.96 16.10 14.56
C LEU A 138 0.70 16.96 14.38
N ALA A 139 0.35 17.74 15.40
CA ALA A 139 -0.77 18.66 15.35
C ALA A 139 -0.55 19.76 14.30
N ALA A 140 0.65 20.33 14.22
CA ALA A 140 1.00 21.35 13.22
C ALA A 140 0.84 20.82 11.77
N VAL A 141 1.35 19.62 11.49
CA VAL A 141 1.23 18.97 10.18
C VAL A 141 -0.25 18.71 9.84
N ARG A 142 -1.03 18.25 10.81
CA ARG A 142 -2.45 17.96 10.61
C ARG A 142 -3.29 19.22 10.41
N MET A 143 -2.97 20.30 11.12
CA MET A 143 -3.57 21.61 10.89
C MET A 143 -3.29 22.10 9.47
N LEU A 144 -2.07 21.95 8.95
CA LEU A 144 -1.74 22.33 7.56
C LEU A 144 -2.53 21.52 6.53
N LEU A 145 -2.73 20.23 6.76
CA LEU A 145 -3.57 19.37 5.92
C LEU A 145 -5.05 19.80 5.97
N GLU A 146 -5.58 20.10 7.14
CA GLU A 146 -6.99 20.47 7.33
C GLU A 146 -7.31 21.88 6.81
N VAL A 147 -6.36 22.81 6.92
CA VAL A 147 -6.44 24.16 6.32
C VAL A 147 -6.20 24.10 4.80
N GLY A 148 -5.69 22.97 4.27
CA GLY A 148 -5.48 22.77 2.84
C GLY A 148 -4.20 23.39 2.31
N GLN A 149 -3.28 23.81 3.20
CA GLN A 149 -1.95 24.30 2.87
C GLN A 149 -0.95 23.16 2.62
N ALA A 150 -1.32 21.93 2.99
CA ALA A 150 -0.57 20.72 2.69
C ALA A 150 -1.47 19.69 2.00
N GLN A 151 -0.87 18.89 1.12
CA GLN A 151 -1.50 17.70 0.54
C GLN A 151 -1.03 16.46 1.29
N SER A 152 -1.89 15.46 1.41
CA SER A 152 -1.47 14.18 1.98
C SER A 152 -0.53 13.46 1.02
N ALA A 153 0.36 12.62 1.54
CA ALA A 153 1.28 11.85 0.70
C ALA A 153 0.54 10.97 -0.33
N ALA A 154 -0.60 10.40 0.04
CA ALA A 154 -1.43 9.59 -0.85
C ALA A 154 -2.05 10.43 -1.98
N ASP A 155 -2.46 11.66 -1.68
CA ASP A 155 -3.03 12.57 -2.68
C ASP A 155 -1.96 13.10 -3.64
N ALA A 156 -0.76 13.40 -3.11
CA ALA A 156 0.38 13.82 -3.94
C ALA A 156 0.81 12.71 -4.92
N VAL A 157 0.79 11.45 -4.50
CA VAL A 157 1.08 10.31 -5.38
C VAL A 157 0.01 10.15 -6.47
N ARG A 158 -1.28 10.28 -6.11
CA ARG A 158 -2.38 10.22 -7.08
C ARG A 158 -2.30 11.35 -8.10
N ALA A 159 -2.08 12.58 -7.67
CA ALA A 159 -1.91 13.73 -8.56
C ALA A 159 -0.75 13.52 -9.55
N ARG A 160 0.40 13.00 -9.09
CA ARG A 160 1.53 12.67 -9.98
C ARG A 160 1.19 11.60 -11.01
N GLN A 161 0.43 10.57 -10.62
CA GLN A 161 0.01 9.51 -11.54
C GLN A 161 -0.98 10.02 -12.59
N GLU A 162 -1.91 10.88 -12.19
CA GLU A 162 -2.88 11.52 -13.09
C GLU A 162 -2.20 12.48 -14.08
N GLU A 163 -1.24 13.28 -13.62
CA GLU A 163 -0.41 14.13 -14.47
C GLU A 163 0.40 13.31 -15.48
N ALA A 164 1.05 12.24 -15.04
CA ALA A 164 1.79 11.34 -15.94
C ALA A 164 0.89 10.71 -17.00
N ALA A 165 -0.33 10.28 -16.62
CA ALA A 165 -1.31 9.74 -17.56
C ALA A 165 -1.80 10.81 -18.56
N ALA A 166 -1.99 12.05 -18.12
CA ALA A 166 -2.38 13.16 -19.00
C ALA A 166 -1.29 13.51 -20.01
N VAL A 167 -0.02 13.51 -19.59
CA VAL A 167 1.14 13.74 -20.48
C VAL A 167 1.24 12.64 -21.54
N GLN A 168 1.07 11.37 -21.15
CA GLN A 168 1.08 10.26 -22.12
C GLN A 168 -0.06 10.35 -23.14
N ARG A 169 -1.27 10.76 -22.73
CA ARG A 169 -2.38 10.97 -23.66
C ARG A 169 -2.07 12.09 -24.66
N ARG A 170 -1.54 13.23 -24.18
CA ARG A 170 -1.13 14.34 -25.04
C ARG A 170 -0.02 13.94 -26.03
N ALA A 171 0.95 13.13 -25.60
CA ALA A 171 2.00 12.63 -26.48
C ALA A 171 1.44 11.77 -27.63
N ARG A 172 0.53 10.83 -27.32
CA ARG A 172 -0.14 10.00 -28.33
C ARG A 172 -1.00 10.81 -29.30
N GLU A 173 -1.67 11.84 -28.82
CA GLU A 173 -2.44 12.76 -29.67
C GLU A 173 -1.55 13.58 -30.61
N GLN A 174 -0.37 14.01 -30.15
CA GLN A 174 0.59 14.72 -30.98
C GLN A 174 1.20 13.81 -32.07
N GLU A 175 1.54 12.57 -31.73
CA GLU A 175 2.00 11.57 -32.71
C GLU A 175 0.92 11.28 -33.76
N ALA A 176 -0.33 11.10 -33.34
CA ALA A 176 -1.45 10.89 -34.26
C ALA A 176 -1.66 12.07 -35.23
N ARG A 177 -1.51 13.31 -34.75
CA ARG A 177 -1.57 14.52 -35.58
C ARG A 177 -0.36 14.64 -36.52
N GLY A 178 0.83 14.22 -36.08
CA GLY A 178 2.04 14.22 -36.91
C GLY A 178 1.92 13.24 -38.09
N LEU A 179 1.40 12.04 -37.84
CA LEU A 179 1.15 11.03 -38.87
C LEU A 179 0.12 11.45 -39.91
N GLN A 180 -0.87 12.26 -39.53
CA GLN A 180 -1.87 12.81 -40.46
C GLN A 180 -1.27 13.87 -41.41
N ARG A 181 -0.23 14.61 -40.98
CA ARG A 181 0.44 15.62 -41.82
C ARG A 181 1.42 15.04 -42.84
N VAL A 182 1.94 13.84 -42.60
CA VAL A 182 2.87 13.15 -43.52
C VAL A 182 2.13 12.39 -44.63
N ARG A 183 0.82 12.18 -44.48
CA ARG A 183 -0.03 11.44 -45.44
C ARG A 183 -0.86 12.33 -46.37
N SER A 184 -0.87 13.64 -46.16
CA SER A 184 -1.48 14.65 -47.03
C SER A 184 -0.45 15.25 -47.98
#